data_AF-A0A9J6G757-F1
#
_entry.id   AF-A0A9J6G757-F1
#
_cell.length_a   1.000
_cell.length_b   1.000
_cell.length_c   1.000
_cell.angle_alpha   90.00
_cell.angle_beta   90.00
_cell.angle_gamma   90.00
#
_symmetry.space_group_name_H-M   'P 1'
#
loop_
_entity.id
_entity.type
_entity.pdbx_description
1 polymer ?
#
loop_
_entity_poly.entity_id
_entity_poly.type
_entity_poly.pdbx_seq_one_letter_code
_entity_poly.pdbx_strand_id
1 'polypeptide(L)'
;MLPLRVPGGIAAICAHNPIQQRTITASVRTSSPIEAEEAAIALAIISGQQDARMNIVSDSQNACRQWARGRIGKTAHRLAIGYKSNNPIKIIWAPGHEL
;
A
#
# COMPACT_ATOMS: atom_id res chain seq x y z
N MET A 1 16.06 10.72 24.46
CA MET A 1 14.70 11.23 24.16
C MET A 1 13.95 10.11 23.46
N LEU A 2 13.01 9.43 24.13
CA LEU A 2 12.19 8.37 23.51
C LEU A 2 11.07 9.05 22.69
N PRO A 3 10.78 8.62 21.44
CA PRO A 3 9.69 9.20 20.68
C PRO A 3 8.34 8.87 21.35
N LEU A 4 7.48 9.88 21.46
CA LEU A 4 6.10 9.75 21.91
C LEU A 4 5.36 8.75 21.01
N ARG A 5 4.95 7.62 21.59
CA ARG A 5 4.11 6.63 20.93
C ARG A 5 2.70 7.22 20.83
N VAL A 6 2.35 7.74 19.65
CA VAL A 6 0.98 8.19 19.35
C VAL A 6 0.04 6.99 19.54
N PRO A 7 -1.11 7.14 20.22
CA PRO A 7 -2.10 6.06 20.32
C PRO A 7 -2.50 5.61 18.92
N GLY A 8 -2.37 4.32 18.62
CA GLY A 8 -2.70 3.79 17.29
C GLY A 8 -4.18 4.04 16.94
N GLY A 9 -4.42 4.53 15.73
CA GLY A 9 -5.75 4.73 15.16
C GLY A 9 -6.17 3.64 14.18
N ILE A 10 -7.35 3.80 13.59
CA ILE A 10 -7.81 2.99 12.45
C ILE A 10 -7.80 3.88 11.21
N ALA A 11 -7.16 3.42 10.14
CA ALA A 11 -7.23 4.04 8.83
C ALA A 11 -8.03 3.15 7.87
N ALA A 12 -8.85 3.78 7.03
CA ALA A 12 -9.42 3.13 5.86
C ALA A 12 -8.39 3.19 4.72
N ILE A 13 -8.14 2.07 4.07
CA ILE A 13 -7.27 1.95 2.91
C ILE A 13 -8.06 1.43 1.71
N CYS A 14 -7.64 1.82 0.51
CA CYS A 14 -8.35 1.53 -0.73
C CYS A 14 -7.36 1.21 -1.85
N ALA A 15 -7.71 0.25 -2.70
CA ALA A 15 -7.08 0.01 -3.99
C ALA A 15 -8.16 -0.03 -5.07
N HIS A 16 -7.98 0.73 -6.14
CA HIS A 16 -8.90 0.79 -7.26
C HIS A 16 -8.23 0.28 -8.53
N ASN A 17 -8.84 -0.72 -9.17
CA ASN A 17 -8.46 -1.21 -10.49
C ASN A 17 -9.45 -0.65 -11.52
N PRO A 18 -9.04 0.33 -12.36
CA PRO A 18 -9.93 0.96 -13.33
C PRO A 18 -10.26 0.05 -14.53
N ILE A 19 -9.40 -0.92 -14.85
CA ILE A 19 -9.62 -1.85 -15.97
C ILE A 19 -10.75 -2.81 -15.61
N GLN A 20 -10.72 -3.35 -14.39
CA GLN A 20 -11.72 -4.29 -13.88
C GLN A 20 -12.91 -3.57 -13.23
N GLN A 21 -12.90 -2.24 -13.14
CA GLN A 21 -13.89 -1.44 -12.41
C GLN A 21 -14.12 -1.96 -10.99
N ARG A 22 -13.03 -2.33 -10.31
CA ARG A 22 -13.07 -2.98 -9.00
C ARG A 22 -12.39 -2.12 -7.96
N THR A 23 -13.07 -1.92 -6.83
CA THR A 23 -12.53 -1.24 -5.66
C THR A 23 -12.51 -2.20 -4.49
N ILE A 24 -11.35 -2.30 -3.82
CA ILE A 24 -11.20 -3.09 -2.60
C ILE A 24 -10.79 -2.14 -1.50
N THR A 25 -11.44 -2.27 -0.36
CA THR A 25 -11.19 -1.47 0.83
C THR A 25 -10.91 -2.36 2.03
N ALA A 26 -10.17 -1.84 2.99
CA ALA A 26 -9.95 -2.48 4.28
C ALA A 26 -9.78 -1.42 5.37
N SER A 27 -10.01 -1.81 6.62
CA SER A 27 -9.65 -1.01 7.79
C SER A 27 -8.41 -1.61 8.43
N VAL A 28 -7.39 -0.78 8.67
CA VAL A 28 -6.13 -1.21 9.27
C VAL A 28 -5.83 -0.39 10.52
N ARG A 29 -5.37 -1.07 11.58
CA ARG A 29 -4.76 -0.38 12.72
C ARG A 29 -3.40 0.17 12.30
N THR A 30 -3.17 1.43 12.58
CA THR A 30 -1.95 2.15 12.20
C THR A 30 -1.52 3.13 13.28
N SER A 31 -0.23 3.42 13.37
CA SER A 31 0.32 4.48 14.21
C SER A 31 0.75 5.71 13.41
N SER A 32 0.70 5.65 12.07
CA SER A 32 1.04 6.78 11.20
C SER A 32 0.32 6.72 9.83
N PRO A 33 0.17 7.85 9.12
CA PRO A 33 -0.34 7.86 7.74
C PRO A 33 0.50 6.99 6.80
N ILE A 34 1.84 7.03 6.93
CA ILE A 34 2.77 6.27 6.08
C ILE A 34 2.51 4.77 6.20
N GLU A 35 2.31 4.24 7.41
CA GLU A 35 1.98 2.82 7.61
C GLU A 35 0.66 2.42 6.93
N ALA A 36 -0.33 3.32 6.89
CA ALA A 36 -1.59 3.08 6.19
C ALA A 36 -1.41 3.10 4.66
N GLU A 37 -0.63 4.04 4.15
CA GLU A 37 -0.32 4.17 2.72
C GLU A 37 0.49 2.96 2.21
N GLU A 38 1.47 2.49 2.97
CA GLU A 38 2.20 1.25 2.67
C GLU A 38 1.26 0.04 2.64
N ALA A 39 0.29 -0.02 3.56
CA ALA A 39 -0.72 -1.08 3.59
C ALA A 39 -1.70 -0.99 2.42
N ALA A 40 -2.02 0.22 1.93
CA ALA A 40 -2.82 0.41 0.72
C ALA A 40 -2.10 -0.14 -0.53
N ILE A 41 -0.79 0.11 -0.66
CA ILE A 41 0.03 -0.51 -1.72
C ILE A 41 0.00 -2.04 -1.59
N ALA A 42 0.16 -2.58 -0.38
CA ALA A 42 0.07 -4.03 -0.16
C ALA A 42 -1.30 -4.61 -0.54
N LEU A 43 -2.38 -3.89 -0.23
CA LEU A 43 -3.75 -4.25 -0.61
C LEU A 43 -3.91 -4.31 -2.14
N ALA A 44 -3.33 -3.35 -2.86
CA ALA A 44 -3.30 -3.36 -4.31
C ALA A 44 -2.55 -4.59 -4.86
N ILE A 45 -1.37 -4.92 -4.32
CA ILE A 45 -0.59 -6.11 -4.72
C ILE A 45 -1.40 -7.39 -4.59
N ILE A 46 -2.00 -7.63 -3.42
CA ILE A 46 -2.75 -8.88 -3.19
C ILE A 46 -4.04 -8.92 -4.01
N SER A 47 -4.63 -7.76 -4.33
CA SER A 47 -5.84 -7.71 -5.16
C SER A 47 -5.59 -8.09 -6.61
N GLY A 48 -4.41 -7.77 -7.14
CA GLY A 48 -3.98 -8.07 -8.51
C GLY A 48 -3.20 -9.37 -8.62
N GLN A 49 -3.31 -10.29 -7.66
CA GLN A 49 -2.48 -11.51 -7.63
C GLN A 49 -2.56 -12.36 -8.91
N GLN A 50 -3.70 -12.32 -9.60
CA GLN A 50 -3.94 -13.06 -10.84
C GLN A 50 -3.50 -12.29 -12.09
N ASP A 51 -3.15 -11.00 -11.98
CA ASP A 51 -2.76 -10.16 -13.11
C ASP A 51 -1.33 -10.49 -13.54
N ALA A 52 -1.13 -10.73 -14.84
CA ALA A 52 0.18 -11.07 -15.41
C ALA A 52 1.24 -9.97 -15.20
N ARG A 53 0.81 -8.72 -15.01
CA ARG A 53 1.66 -7.57 -14.72
C ARG A 53 0.87 -6.54 -13.90
N MET A 54 1.50 -6.00 -12.86
CA MET A 54 0.88 -4.98 -12.01
C MET A 54 1.67 -3.68 -12.03
N ASN A 55 0.98 -2.58 -12.36
CA ASN A 55 1.46 -1.23 -12.15
C ASN A 55 0.61 -0.61 -11.04
N ILE A 56 1.23 -0.34 -9.89
CA ILE A 56 0.57 0.27 -8.73
C ILE A 56 0.97 1.73 -8.70
N VAL A 57 -0.02 2.61 -8.76
CA VAL A 57 0.18 4.06 -8.67
C VAL A 57 -0.23 4.52 -7.28
N SER A 58 0.62 5.30 -6.61
CA SER A 58 0.34 5.89 -5.30
C SER A 58 0.83 7.34 -5.25
N ASP A 59 0.07 8.18 -4.56
CA ASP A 59 0.40 9.57 -4.26
C ASP A 59 1.34 9.76 -3.07
N SER A 60 1.47 8.73 -2.24
CA SER A 60 2.44 8.73 -1.15
C SER A 60 3.87 8.51 -1.65
N GLN A 61 4.62 9.60 -1.79
CA GLN A 61 6.04 9.54 -2.11
C GLN A 61 6.82 8.73 -1.05
N ASN A 62 6.46 8.87 0.22
CA ASN A 62 7.14 8.20 1.31
C ASN A 62 6.88 6.70 1.32
N ALA A 63 5.64 6.25 1.11
CA ALA A 63 5.33 4.82 1.02
C ALA A 63 6.03 4.17 -0.19
N CYS A 64 6.00 4.82 -1.36
CA CYS A 64 6.75 4.38 -2.54
C CYS A 64 8.25 4.20 -2.25
N ARG A 65 8.86 5.16 -1.54
CA ARG A 65 10.28 5.09 -1.15
C ARG A 65 10.57 3.93 -0.19
N GLN A 66 9.68 3.64 0.77
CA GLN A 66 9.88 2.55 1.72
C GLN A 66 9.75 1.17 1.06
N TRP A 67 8.80 1.02 0.13
CA TRP A 67 8.69 -0.16 -0.72
C TRP A 67 9.94 -0.36 -1.58
N ALA A 68 10.45 0.68 -2.23
CA ALA A 68 11.67 0.61 -3.04
C ALA A 68 12.90 0.18 -2.22
N ARG A 69 12.93 0.52 -0.92
CA ARG A 69 14.01 0.12 0.01
C ARG A 69 13.81 -1.27 0.63
N GLY A 70 12.66 -1.90 0.43
CA GLY A 70 12.27 -3.13 1.12
C GLY A 70 12.06 -2.95 2.64
N ARG A 71 11.77 -1.72 3.11
CA ARG A 71 11.65 -1.37 4.54
C ARG A 71 10.24 -0.88 4.87
N ILE A 72 9.26 -1.73 4.61
CA ILE A 72 7.84 -1.45 4.84
C ILE A 72 7.41 -1.78 6.27
N GLY A 73 6.34 -1.14 6.72
CA GLY A 73 5.70 -1.39 7.99
C GLY A 73 5.11 -2.79 8.14
N LYS A 74 4.90 -3.20 9.39
CA LYS A 74 4.44 -4.55 9.75
C LYS A 74 3.09 -4.92 9.13
N THR A 75 2.17 -3.96 9.02
CA THR A 75 0.85 -4.18 8.42
C THR A 75 0.96 -4.45 6.93
N ALA A 76 1.72 -3.63 6.20
CA ALA A 76 1.99 -3.84 4.77
C ALA A 76 2.67 -5.18 4.52
N HIS A 77 3.68 -5.54 5.31
CA HIS A 77 4.36 -6.83 5.21
C HIS A 77 3.40 -8.02 5.41
N ARG A 78 2.50 -7.95 6.41
CA ARG A 78 1.50 -9.00 6.67
C ARG A 78 0.50 -9.19 5.54
N LEU A 79 0.12 -8.12 4.84
CA LEU A 79 -0.69 -8.22 3.64
C LEU A 79 0.13 -8.83 2.50
N ALA A 80 1.36 -8.33 2.29
CA ALA A 80 2.22 -8.71 1.18
C ALA A 80 2.62 -10.20 1.18
N ILE A 81 2.78 -10.84 2.34
CA ILE A 81 3.05 -12.30 2.41
C ILE A 81 1.91 -13.16 1.84
N GLY A 82 0.72 -12.58 1.66
CA GLY A 82 -0.40 -13.20 0.96
C GLY A 82 -0.17 -13.34 -0.54
N TYR A 83 0.72 -12.53 -1.12
CA TYR A 83 1.07 -12.58 -2.55
C TYR A 83 1.86 -13.85 -2.87
N LYS A 84 1.29 -14.71 -3.73
CA LYS A 84 1.88 -16.01 -4.12
C LYS A 84 2.41 -16.09 -5.55
N SER A 85 2.25 -15.02 -6.33
CA SER A 85 2.71 -14.98 -7.72
C SER A 85 4.15 -14.47 -7.81
N ASN A 86 4.83 -14.78 -8.91
CA ASN A 86 6.12 -14.19 -9.27
C ASN A 86 5.99 -13.09 -10.33
N ASN A 87 4.76 -12.59 -10.56
CA ASN A 87 4.53 -11.56 -11.57
C ASN A 87 5.25 -10.26 -11.18
N PRO A 88 5.86 -9.57 -12.16
CA PRO A 88 6.56 -8.33 -11.88
C PRO A 88 5.59 -7.24 -11.40
N ILE A 89 5.93 -6.64 -10.26
CA ILE A 89 5.22 -5.50 -9.67
C ILE A 89 6.04 -4.23 -9.90
N LYS A 90 5.42 -3.20 -10.47
CA LYS A 90 5.99 -1.86 -10.57
C LYS A 90 5.19 -0.89 -9.71
N ILE A 91 5.87 -0.26 -8.74
CA ILE A 91 5.28 0.80 -7.91
C ILE A 91 5.72 2.15 -8.49
N ILE A 92 4.76 3.01 -8.78
CA ILE A 92 4.92 4.29 -9.45
C ILE A 92 4.39 5.38 -8.51
N TRP A 93 5.24 6.35 -8.19
CA TRP A 93 4.77 7.55 -7.51
C TRP A 93 4.23 8.54 -8.54
N ALA A 94 3.05 9.10 -8.27
CA ALA A 94 2.46 10.20 -9.03
C ALA A 94 1.84 11.20 -8.03
N PRO A 95 2.03 12.51 -8.16
CA PRO A 95 1.48 13.48 -7.22
C PRO A 95 -0.05 13.36 -7.10
N GLY A 96 -0.56 13.39 -5.87
CA GLY A 96 -1.99 13.49 -5.61
C GLY A 96 -2.47 14.93 -5.83
N HIS A 97 -3.68 15.09 -6.38
CA HIS A 97 -4.35 16.39 -6.56
C HIS A 97 -3.65 17.39 -7.51
N GLU A 98 -3.43 17.03 -8.78
CA GLU A 98 -3.05 17.98 -9.86
C GLU A 98 -4.22 18.37 -10.80
N LEU A 99 -5.45 18.40 -10.30
CA LEU A 99 -6.61 18.92 -11.04
C LEU A 99 -7.30 20.04 -10.26
#